data_AF-A0AAV7BAN0-F1
#
_entry.id   AF-A0AAV7BAN0-F1
#
_cell.length_a   1.000
_cell.length_b   1.000
_cell.length_c   1.000
_cell.angle_alpha   90.00
_cell.angle_beta   90.00
_cell.angle_gamma   90.00
#
_symmetry.space_group_name_H-M   'P 1'
#
loop_
_entity.id
_entity.type
_entity.pdbx_description
1 polymer ?
#
loop_
_entity_poly.entity_id
_entity_poly.type
_entity_poly.pdbx_seq_one_letter_code
_entity_poly.pdbx_strand_id
1 'polypeptide(L)'
;MLEIGTKAGLEWYRNLGLWDLPPISPLEEITEEDAAMIVPPPPRIPPESFTLRHYVDSSETLQKLVLLGVDLSQLEKRPNVGTFLLKLDFEKDISKILFFLKDVGVEDKQLGAFLTKNPFILSEDLDNLQKRVAYLSSKKFSRQAIARIVSRAPYLLNFSVERLDNRLGFFQKQLGLSGEKTRDWLTVASQDGLMAALTKKRT
;
A
#
# COMPACT_ATOMS: atom_id res chain seq x y z
N MET A 1 -4.03 20.19 19.95
CA MET A 1 -4.03 21.45 20.73
C MET A 1 -5.01 21.31 21.88
N LEU A 2 -4.62 21.86 23.02
CA LEU A 2 -5.18 21.69 24.37
C LEU A 2 -6.54 22.40 24.56
N GLU A 3 -7.39 21.85 25.43
CA GLU A 3 -8.22 22.66 26.33
C GLU A 3 -8.11 22.09 27.77
N ILE A 4 -6.94 22.26 28.38
CA ILE A 4 -6.76 22.09 29.83
C ILE A 4 -7.25 23.35 30.56
N GLY A 5 -8.55 23.60 30.50
CA GLY A 5 -9.16 24.85 31.00
C GLY A 5 -10.35 24.66 31.93
N THR A 6 -10.72 23.44 32.32
CA THR A 6 -11.85 23.23 33.23
C THR A 6 -11.40 23.30 34.69
N LYS A 7 -12.07 24.14 35.49
CA LYS A 7 -11.87 24.32 36.94
C LYS A 7 -11.67 23.01 37.73
N ALA A 8 -12.35 21.94 37.32
CA ALA A 8 -12.24 20.61 37.93
C ALA A 8 -10.83 20.01 37.88
N GLY A 9 -10.05 20.30 36.83
CA GLY A 9 -8.68 19.81 36.69
C GLY A 9 -7.73 20.49 37.67
N LEU A 10 -7.92 21.79 37.93
CA LEU A 10 -7.09 22.56 38.86
C LEU A 10 -7.43 22.26 40.34
N GLU A 11 -8.70 21.98 40.64
CA GLU A 11 -9.13 21.51 41.97
C GLU A 11 -8.56 20.14 42.33
N TRP A 12 -8.42 19.24 41.34
CA TRP A 12 -7.82 17.93 41.54
C TRP A 12 -6.37 18.04 42.04
N TYR A 13 -5.56 18.91 41.43
CA TYR A 13 -4.18 19.15 41.87
C TYR A 13 -4.08 19.86 43.22
N ARG A 14 -5.01 20.77 43.54
CA ARG A 14 -5.03 21.49 44.82
C ARG A 14 -5.41 20.58 45.99
N ASN A 15 -6.38 19.69 45.82
CA ASN A 15 -6.80 18.73 46.86
C ASN A 15 -5.74 17.65 47.16
N LEU A 16 -4.82 17.39 46.22
CA LEU A 16 -3.65 16.53 46.46
C LEU A 16 -2.47 17.24 47.13
N GLY A 17 -2.55 18.54 47.44
CA GLY A 17 -1.46 19.29 48.09
C GLY A 17 -0.22 19.53 47.22
N LEU A 18 -0.31 19.27 45.91
CA LEU A 18 0.83 19.28 44.98
C LEU A 18 1.24 20.70 44.50
N TRP A 19 0.55 21.75 44.95
CA TRP A 19 0.81 23.14 44.54
C TRP A 19 1.84 23.87 45.41
N ASP A 20 2.20 23.30 46.56
CA ASP A 20 3.20 23.88 47.49
C ASP A 20 4.56 23.19 47.37
N LEU A 21 4.79 22.37 46.34
CA LEU A 21 6.09 21.74 46.14
C LEU A 21 7.11 22.76 45.62
N PRO A 22 8.31 22.82 46.23
CA PRO A 22 9.39 23.64 45.70
C PRO A 22 9.71 23.21 44.25
N PRO A 23 10.19 24.13 43.39
CA PRO A 23 10.53 23.78 42.02
C PRO A 23 11.62 22.70 42.02
N ILE A 24 11.26 21.51 41.56
CA ILE A 24 12.17 20.36 41.45
C ILE A 24 13.30 20.76 40.49
N SER A 25 14.53 20.67 40.96
CA SER A 25 15.69 21.00 40.13
C SER A 25 15.85 19.93 39.05
N PRO A 26 16.09 20.26 37.77
CA PRO A 26 16.16 19.29 36.67
C PRO A 26 17.22 18.18 36.80
N LEU A 27 18.07 18.23 37.84
CA LEU A 27 19.20 17.34 38.10
C LEU A 27 19.12 16.65 39.47
N GLU A 28 17.95 16.65 40.12
CA GLU A 28 17.77 15.97 41.39
C GLU A 28 17.68 14.44 41.18
N GLU A 29 18.54 13.68 41.84
CA GLU A 29 18.56 12.22 41.75
C GLU A 29 17.27 11.65 42.36
N ILE A 30 16.50 10.92 41.55
CA ILE A 30 15.27 10.26 41.98
C ILE A 30 15.65 9.12 42.93
N THR A 31 15.09 9.12 44.14
CA THR A 31 15.29 8.01 45.11
C THR A 31 14.54 6.75 44.63
N GLU A 32 14.96 5.55 45.06
CA GLU A 32 14.30 4.29 44.65
C GLU A 32 12.80 4.27 45.02
N GLU A 33 12.43 4.96 46.10
CA GLU A 33 11.06 5.08 46.58
C GLU A 33 10.22 5.99 45.67
N ASP A 34 10.78 7.11 45.23
CA ASP A 34 10.15 8.01 44.26
C ASP A 34 10.03 7.37 42.87
N ALA A 35 11.05 6.61 42.46
CA ALA A 35 11.04 5.86 41.20
C ALA A 35 9.92 4.80 41.18
N ALA A 36 9.62 4.18 42.33
CA ALA A 36 8.54 3.21 42.46
C ALA A 36 7.13 3.84 42.42
N MET A 37 7.00 5.14 42.72
CA MET A 37 5.72 5.88 42.66
C MET A 37 5.43 6.52 41.29
N ILE A 38 6.41 6.58 40.39
CA ILE A 38 6.19 7.04 39.02
C ILE A 38 5.40 5.97 38.27
N VAL A 39 4.07 6.12 38.25
CA VAL A 39 3.23 5.41 37.29
C VAL A 39 3.52 6.02 35.92
N PRO A 40 4.19 5.31 34.99
CA PRO A 40 4.35 5.84 33.64
C PRO A 40 2.96 6.14 33.10
N PRO A 41 2.73 7.29 32.44
CA PRO A 41 1.47 7.52 31.75
C PRO A 41 1.21 6.30 30.88
N PRO A 42 -0.02 5.75 30.89
CA PRO A 42 -0.32 4.55 30.12
C PRO A 42 0.23 4.75 28.72
N PRO A 43 0.95 3.76 28.16
CA PRO A 43 1.57 3.92 26.86
C PRO A 43 0.51 4.50 25.92
N ARG A 44 0.81 5.63 25.27
CA ARG A 44 -0.03 6.20 24.22
C ARG A 44 0.02 5.33 22.95
N ILE A 45 0.12 4.03 23.14
CA ILE A 45 -0.05 3.01 22.14
C ILE A 45 -1.53 2.64 22.28
N PRO A 46 -2.40 3.04 21.35
CA PRO A 46 -3.79 2.62 21.41
C PRO A 46 -3.84 1.09 21.54
N PRO A 47 -4.76 0.56 22.38
CA PRO A 47 -4.94 -0.88 22.54
C PRO A 47 -5.14 -1.47 21.16
N GLU A 48 -4.37 -2.51 20.81
CA GLU A 48 -4.24 -3.12 19.48
C GLU A 48 -5.53 -3.09 18.64
N SER A 49 -5.81 -1.94 18.02
CA SER A 49 -6.95 -1.76 17.15
C SER A 49 -6.40 -1.91 15.75
N PHE A 50 -6.41 -3.16 15.29
CA PHE A 50 -5.98 -3.63 13.97
C PHE A 50 -6.88 -3.09 12.85
N THR A 51 -7.11 -1.77 12.81
CA THR A 51 -7.90 -1.16 11.74
C THR A 51 -7.25 0.11 11.21
N LEU A 52 -6.83 0.08 9.94
CA LEU A 52 -6.22 1.19 9.20
C LEU A 52 -7.08 2.47 9.25
N ARG A 53 -8.39 2.34 9.49
CA ARG A 53 -9.33 3.45 9.68
C ARG A 53 -8.84 4.48 10.70
N HIS A 54 -8.27 4.05 11.84
CA HIS A 54 -7.79 4.98 12.86
C HIS A 54 -6.58 5.81 12.40
N TYR A 55 -5.81 5.28 11.43
CA TYR A 55 -4.69 6.00 10.83
C TYR A 55 -5.09 6.89 9.66
N VAL A 56 -6.26 6.66 9.04
CA VAL A 56 -6.74 7.49 7.92
C VAL A 56 -6.85 8.95 8.34
N ASP A 57 -7.42 9.24 9.51
CA ASP A 57 -7.59 10.62 9.97
C ASP A 57 -6.26 11.34 10.23
N SER A 58 -5.19 10.58 10.46
CA SER A 58 -3.86 11.12 10.79
C SER A 58 -2.86 11.10 9.61
N SER A 59 -3.13 10.32 8.56
CA SER A 59 -2.21 10.11 7.44
C SER A 59 -2.80 10.65 6.13
N GLU A 60 -2.19 11.72 5.61
CA GLU A 60 -2.55 12.29 4.31
C GLU A 60 -2.47 11.25 3.18
N THR A 61 -1.43 10.39 3.20
CA THR A 61 -1.28 9.30 2.23
C THR A 61 -2.49 8.37 2.21
N LEU A 62 -2.94 7.90 3.39
CA LEU A 62 -4.09 7.01 3.47
C LEU A 62 -5.39 7.71 3.04
N GLN A 63 -5.57 8.99 3.36
CA GLN A 63 -6.72 9.77 2.89
C GLN A 63 -6.75 9.85 1.36
N LYS A 64 -5.62 10.18 0.73
CA LYS A 64 -5.51 10.23 -0.73
C LYS A 64 -5.76 8.87 -1.37
N LEU A 65 -5.27 7.77 -0.78
CA LEU A 65 -5.56 6.42 -1.27
C LEU A 65 -7.06 6.08 -1.18
N VAL A 66 -7.74 6.49 -0.10
CA VAL A 66 -9.20 6.32 0.02
C VAL A 66 -9.93 7.14 -1.04
N LEU A 67 -9.50 8.38 -1.31
CA LEU A 67 -10.08 9.22 -2.37
C LEU A 67 -9.90 8.62 -3.77
N LEU A 68 -8.80 7.88 -4.00
CA LEU A 68 -8.58 7.11 -5.23
C LEU A 68 -9.48 5.86 -5.33
N GLY A 69 -10.27 5.56 -4.31
CA GLY A 69 -11.14 4.38 -4.25
C GLY A 69 -10.42 3.10 -3.84
N VAL A 70 -9.32 3.20 -3.10
CA VAL A 70 -8.63 2.03 -2.56
C VAL A 70 -9.39 1.50 -1.34
N ASP A 71 -9.73 0.21 -1.35
CA ASP A 71 -10.40 -0.45 -0.24
C ASP A 71 -9.37 -0.90 0.82
N LEU A 72 -9.09 -0.01 1.77
CA LEU A 72 -8.17 -0.27 2.88
C LEU A 72 -8.61 -1.46 3.74
N SER A 73 -9.92 -1.75 3.82
CA SER A 73 -10.44 -2.86 4.62
C SER A 73 -10.05 -4.22 4.04
N GLN A 74 -9.94 -4.32 2.70
CA GLN A 74 -9.43 -5.50 2.03
C GLN A 74 -7.91 -5.60 2.11
N LEU A 75 -7.22 -4.47 2.08
CA LEU A 75 -5.76 -4.43 2.16
C LEU A 75 -5.25 -4.84 3.54
N GLU A 76 -5.93 -4.44 4.61
CA GLU A 76 -5.57 -4.79 5.98
C GLU A 76 -5.68 -6.29 6.30
N LYS A 77 -6.60 -7.01 5.63
CA LYS A 77 -6.70 -8.47 5.76
C LYS A 77 -5.47 -9.21 5.27
N ARG A 78 -4.60 -8.54 4.50
CA ARG A 78 -3.37 -9.13 3.96
C ARG A 78 -2.20 -8.82 4.87
N PRO A 79 -1.36 -9.82 5.19
CA PRO A 79 -0.21 -9.60 6.05
C PRO A 79 0.72 -8.55 5.45
N ASN A 80 1.31 -7.72 6.30
CA ASN A 80 2.29 -6.69 5.98
C ASN A 80 1.82 -5.53 5.11
N VAL A 81 0.64 -5.56 4.50
CA VAL A 81 0.17 -4.47 3.63
C VAL A 81 -0.12 -3.20 4.42
N GLY A 82 -0.78 -3.30 5.59
CA GLY A 82 -1.06 -2.12 6.42
C GLY A 82 0.21 -1.38 6.83
N THR A 83 1.17 -2.11 7.40
CA THR A 83 2.49 -1.57 7.76
C THR A 83 3.28 -1.04 6.56
N PHE A 84 3.14 -1.68 5.40
CA PHE A 84 3.77 -1.21 4.16
C PHE A 84 3.20 0.14 3.72
N LEU A 85 1.88 0.29 3.67
CA LEU A 85 1.22 1.54 3.25
C LEU A 85 1.53 2.70 4.19
N LEU A 86 1.62 2.44 5.51
CA LEU A 86 1.96 3.45 6.51
C LEU A 86 3.39 4.01 6.37
N LYS A 87 4.29 3.29 5.70
CA LYS A 87 5.68 3.72 5.48
C LYS A 87 5.86 4.53 4.19
N LEU A 88 4.85 4.58 3.32
CA LEU A 88 4.95 5.25 2.03
C LEU A 88 4.59 6.73 2.15
N ASP A 89 5.32 7.55 1.40
CA ASP A 89 4.94 8.93 1.16
C ASP A 89 4.19 9.07 -0.18
N PHE A 90 3.07 9.80 -0.19
CA PHE A 90 2.23 9.90 -1.38
C PHE A 90 2.95 10.59 -2.55
N GLU A 91 3.63 11.70 -2.28
CA GLU A 91 4.24 12.51 -3.34
C GLU A 91 5.53 11.89 -3.85
N LYS A 92 6.33 11.26 -2.98
CA LYS A 92 7.62 10.68 -3.32
C LYS A 92 7.52 9.26 -3.89
N ASP A 93 6.65 8.43 -3.31
CA ASP A 93 6.63 6.99 -3.61
C ASP A 93 5.44 6.61 -4.50
N ILE A 94 4.26 7.15 -4.23
CA ILE A 94 3.02 6.71 -4.89
C ILE A 94 2.78 7.45 -6.20
N SER A 95 2.96 8.77 -6.23
CA SER A 95 2.63 9.64 -7.37
C SER A 95 3.24 9.14 -8.69
N LYS A 96 4.54 8.82 -8.70
CA LYS A 96 5.29 8.33 -9.87
C LYS A 96 4.70 7.04 -10.44
N ILE A 97 4.24 6.13 -9.58
CA ILE A 97 3.61 4.87 -10.00
C ILE A 97 2.22 5.13 -10.56
N LEU A 98 1.44 6.03 -9.96
CA LEU A 98 0.13 6.43 -10.49
C LEU A 98 0.25 7.06 -11.88
N PHE A 99 1.19 7.99 -12.06
CA PHE A 99 1.45 8.60 -13.37
C PHE A 99 1.86 7.57 -14.41
N PHE A 100 2.73 6.62 -14.04
CA PHE A 100 3.09 5.51 -14.92
C PHE A 100 1.88 4.66 -15.32
N LEU A 101 1.05 4.25 -14.37
CA LEU A 101 -0.14 3.45 -14.66
C LEU A 101 -1.10 4.20 -15.60
N LYS A 102 -1.26 5.51 -15.39
CA LYS A 102 -2.05 6.38 -16.26
C LYS A 102 -1.48 6.49 -17.67
N ASP A 103 -0.16 6.65 -17.81
CA ASP A 103 0.50 6.71 -19.12
C ASP A 103 0.38 5.38 -19.90
N VAL A 104 0.45 4.25 -19.19
CA VAL A 104 0.17 2.93 -19.76
C VAL A 104 -1.28 2.79 -20.25
N GLY A 105 -2.20 3.57 -19.67
CA GLY A 105 -3.61 3.64 -20.06
C GLY A 105 -4.58 3.03 -19.04
N VAL A 106 -4.17 2.89 -17.78
CA VAL A 106 -5.09 2.57 -16.67
C VAL A 106 -5.91 3.82 -16.36
N GLU A 107 -7.24 3.71 -16.41
CA GLU A 107 -8.12 4.87 -16.17
C GLU A 107 -8.16 5.26 -14.69
N ASP A 108 -8.38 6.54 -14.39
CA ASP A 108 -8.41 7.06 -13.01
C ASP A 108 -9.42 6.28 -12.14
N LYS A 109 -10.60 5.94 -12.70
CA LYS A 109 -11.65 5.14 -12.02
C LYS A 109 -11.24 3.70 -11.69
N GLN A 110 -10.19 3.18 -12.34
CA GLN A 110 -9.69 1.83 -12.15
C GLN A 110 -8.52 1.77 -11.17
N LEU A 111 -7.85 2.89 -10.87
CA LEU A 111 -6.67 2.94 -10.01
C LEU A 111 -6.96 2.40 -8.61
N GLY A 112 -8.07 2.79 -8.00
CA GLY A 112 -8.47 2.29 -6.68
C GLY A 112 -8.59 0.77 -6.62
N ALA A 113 -9.33 0.20 -7.58
CA ALA A 113 -9.49 -1.25 -7.71
C ALA A 113 -8.17 -1.96 -8.05
N PHE A 114 -7.32 -1.33 -8.88
CA PHE A 114 -6.00 -1.85 -9.24
C PHE A 114 -5.10 -1.97 -8.01
N LEU A 115 -4.99 -0.91 -7.21
CA LEU A 115 -4.14 -0.88 -6.01
C LEU A 115 -4.71 -1.74 -4.88
N THR A 116 -6.03 -1.81 -4.74
CA THR A 116 -6.69 -2.75 -3.83
C THR A 116 -6.29 -4.20 -4.17
N LYS A 117 -6.22 -4.52 -5.46
CA LYS A 117 -5.75 -5.83 -5.90
C LYS A 117 -4.25 -6.00 -5.71
N ASN A 118 -3.42 -5.05 -6.12
CA ASN A 118 -1.96 -5.17 -6.03
C ASN A 118 -1.33 -3.92 -5.39
N PRO A 119 -1.29 -3.83 -4.05
CA PRO A 119 -0.68 -2.69 -3.37
C PRO A 119 0.85 -2.65 -3.53
N PHE A 120 1.49 -3.81 -3.69
CA PHE A 120 2.96 -3.92 -3.77
C PHE A 120 3.54 -3.38 -5.08
N ILE A 121 2.72 -3.07 -6.08
CA ILE A 121 3.17 -2.32 -7.26
C ILE A 121 3.81 -0.99 -6.88
N LEU A 122 3.40 -0.40 -5.75
CA LEU A 122 3.93 0.87 -5.22
C LEU A 122 5.39 0.76 -4.75
N SER A 123 5.89 -0.47 -4.54
CA SER A 123 7.29 -0.73 -4.21
C SER A 123 8.15 -1.16 -5.40
N GLU A 124 7.55 -1.34 -6.58
CA GLU A 124 8.31 -1.71 -7.76
C GLU A 124 9.13 -0.54 -8.28
N ASP A 125 10.29 -0.86 -8.83
CA ASP A 125 11.15 0.09 -9.50
C ASP A 125 10.52 0.53 -10.84
N LEU A 126 10.49 1.84 -11.08
CA LEU A 126 9.82 2.42 -12.24
C LEU A 126 10.48 2.00 -13.56
N ASP A 127 11.82 1.94 -13.61
CA ASP A 127 12.54 1.53 -14.80
C ASP A 127 12.22 0.07 -15.16
N ASN A 128 12.10 -0.80 -14.15
CA ASN A 128 11.69 -2.18 -14.35
C ASN A 128 10.25 -2.29 -14.87
N LEU A 129 9.32 -1.49 -14.35
CA LEU A 129 7.94 -1.44 -14.87
C LEU A 129 7.91 -0.99 -16.34
N GLN A 130 8.68 0.05 -16.68
CA GLN A 130 8.81 0.53 -18.06
C GLN A 130 9.41 -0.53 -18.99
N LYS A 131 10.47 -1.24 -18.56
CA LYS A 131 11.06 -2.35 -19.33
C LYS A 131 10.04 -3.46 -19.60
N ARG A 132 9.21 -3.80 -18.62
CA ARG A 132 8.15 -4.83 -18.77
C ARG A 132 7.09 -4.41 -19.77
N VAL A 133 6.69 -3.13 -19.77
CA VAL A 133 5.75 -2.57 -20.77
C VAL A 133 6.39 -2.50 -22.15
N ALA A 134 7.63 -2.03 -22.25
CA ALA A 134 8.39 -1.99 -23.50
C ALA A 134 8.56 -3.38 -24.12
N TYR A 135 8.76 -4.40 -23.28
CA TYR A 135 8.78 -5.78 -23.72
C TYR A 135 7.45 -6.20 -24.38
N LEU A 136 6.30 -5.89 -23.79
CA LEU A 136 4.99 -6.16 -24.41
C LEU A 136 4.84 -5.44 -25.76
N SER A 137 5.27 -4.19 -25.84
CA SER A 137 5.30 -3.44 -27.11
C SER A 137 6.19 -4.14 -28.15
N SER A 138 7.36 -4.66 -27.76
CA SER A 138 8.26 -5.40 -28.67
C SER A 138 7.63 -6.70 -29.21
N LYS A 139 6.72 -7.31 -28.45
CA LYS A 139 5.91 -8.47 -28.87
C LYS A 139 4.68 -8.09 -29.71
N LYS A 140 4.62 -6.86 -30.21
CA LYS A 140 3.58 -6.34 -31.13
C LYS A 140 2.19 -6.25 -30.49
N PHE A 141 2.10 -6.11 -29.17
CA PHE A 141 0.84 -5.69 -28.55
C PHE A 141 0.60 -4.21 -28.83
N SER A 142 -0.63 -3.84 -29.19
CA SER A 142 -1.00 -2.43 -29.34
C SER A 142 -1.07 -1.74 -27.97
N ARG A 143 -0.95 -0.41 -27.94
CA ARG A 143 -1.08 0.36 -26.70
C ARG A 143 -2.42 0.08 -26.00
N GLN A 144 -3.50 -0.05 -26.77
CA GLN A 144 -4.83 -0.38 -26.25
C GLN A 144 -4.89 -1.79 -25.65
N ALA A 145 -4.23 -2.77 -26.29
CA ALA A 145 -4.13 -4.11 -25.74
C ALA A 145 -3.32 -4.13 -24.44
N ILE A 146 -2.18 -3.45 -24.39
CA ILE A 146 -1.35 -3.35 -23.18
C ILE A 146 -2.14 -2.70 -22.04
N ALA A 147 -2.79 -1.56 -22.29
CA ALA A 147 -3.64 -0.88 -21.32
C ALA A 147 -4.71 -1.81 -20.75
N ARG A 148 -5.40 -2.57 -21.63
CA ARG A 148 -6.43 -3.53 -21.23
C ARG A 148 -5.87 -4.68 -20.39
N ILE A 149 -4.74 -5.26 -20.80
CA ILE A 149 -4.11 -6.37 -20.07
C ILE A 149 -3.64 -5.89 -18.69
N VAL A 150 -2.93 -4.76 -18.62
CA VAL A 150 -2.42 -4.22 -17.35
C VAL A 150 -3.59 -3.88 -16.40
N SER A 151 -4.61 -3.17 -16.89
CA SER A 151 -5.78 -2.80 -16.07
C SER A 151 -6.53 -4.02 -15.52
N ARG A 152 -6.61 -5.11 -16.30
CA ARG A 152 -7.31 -6.34 -15.91
C ARG A 152 -6.43 -7.27 -15.08
N ALA A 153 -5.11 -7.21 -15.20
CA ALA A 153 -4.19 -8.08 -14.49
C ALA A 153 -3.13 -7.29 -13.71
N PRO A 154 -3.48 -6.73 -12.54
CA PRO A 154 -2.59 -5.87 -11.77
C PRO A 154 -1.25 -6.49 -11.37
N TYR A 155 -1.18 -7.83 -11.30
CA TYR A 155 0.04 -8.57 -10.95
C TYR A 155 0.94 -8.90 -12.15
N LEU A 156 0.50 -8.65 -13.38
CA LEU A 156 1.28 -8.96 -14.58
C LEU A 156 2.66 -8.30 -14.52
N LEU A 157 2.68 -7.03 -14.13
CA LEU A 157 3.90 -6.24 -14.07
C LEU A 157 4.81 -6.62 -12.90
N ASN A 158 4.46 -7.60 -12.06
CA ASN A 158 5.38 -8.15 -11.05
C ASN A 158 6.31 -9.22 -11.65
N PHE A 159 6.03 -9.71 -12.86
CA PHE A 159 6.89 -10.68 -13.53
C PHE A 159 8.11 -10.01 -14.17
N SER A 160 9.27 -10.68 -14.10
CA SER A 160 10.41 -10.30 -14.91
C SER A 160 10.09 -10.45 -16.40
N VAL A 161 10.82 -9.72 -17.25
CA VAL A 161 10.72 -9.84 -18.71
C VAL A 161 10.90 -11.29 -19.16
N GLU A 162 11.87 -12.00 -18.58
CA GLU A 162 12.10 -13.43 -18.85
C GLU A 162 10.88 -14.30 -18.50
N ARG A 163 10.24 -14.06 -17.36
CA ARG A 163 9.04 -14.81 -16.96
C ARG A 163 7.86 -14.49 -17.87
N LEU A 164 7.72 -13.26 -18.33
CA LEU A 164 6.71 -12.91 -19.33
C LEU A 164 6.97 -13.66 -20.65
N ASP A 165 8.21 -13.68 -21.13
CA ASP A 165 8.59 -14.34 -22.38
C ASP A 165 8.37 -15.84 -22.38
N ASN A 166 8.86 -16.51 -21.33
CA ASN A 166 8.66 -17.93 -21.14
C ASN A 166 7.17 -18.32 -21.16
N ARG A 167 6.30 -17.46 -20.62
CA ARG A 167 4.86 -17.71 -20.54
C ARG A 167 4.14 -17.45 -21.85
N LEU A 168 4.48 -16.35 -22.53
CA LEU A 168 3.97 -16.08 -23.87
C LEU A 168 4.34 -17.23 -24.83
N GLY A 169 5.59 -17.69 -24.78
CA GLY A 169 6.06 -18.83 -25.56
C GLY A 169 5.35 -20.15 -25.20
N PHE A 170 5.07 -20.38 -23.91
CA PHE A 170 4.30 -21.54 -23.47
C PHE A 170 2.89 -21.55 -24.06
N PHE A 171 2.15 -20.44 -24.03
CA PHE A 171 0.79 -20.40 -24.60
C PHE A 171 0.79 -20.59 -26.10
N GLN A 172 1.73 -19.96 -26.79
CA GLN A 172 1.84 -20.12 -28.23
C GLN A 172 2.04 -21.60 -28.60
N LYS A 173 2.88 -22.31 -27.84
CA LYS A 173 3.14 -23.76 -28.04
C LYS A 173 1.94 -24.63 -27.64
N GLN A 174 1.35 -24.40 -26.47
CA GLN A 174 0.27 -25.24 -25.94
C GLN A 174 -1.05 -25.08 -26.70
N LEU A 175 -1.36 -23.86 -27.12
CA LEU A 175 -2.60 -23.55 -27.82
C LEU A 175 -2.46 -23.64 -29.34
N GLY A 176 -1.23 -23.86 -29.86
CA GLY A 176 -0.95 -23.90 -31.29
C GLY A 176 -1.35 -22.62 -32.04
N LEU A 177 -1.42 -21.49 -31.33
CA LEU A 177 -1.93 -20.24 -31.87
C LEU A 177 -0.85 -19.50 -32.66
N SER A 178 -1.28 -18.77 -33.69
CA SER A 178 -0.42 -17.76 -34.30
C SER A 178 -0.09 -16.66 -33.30
N GLY A 179 0.98 -15.90 -33.56
CA GLY A 179 1.35 -14.77 -32.69
C GLY A 179 0.20 -13.77 -32.52
N GLU A 180 -0.60 -13.55 -33.56
CA GLU A 180 -1.78 -12.68 -33.53
C GLU A 180 -2.89 -13.24 -32.63
N LYS A 181 -3.31 -14.48 -32.86
CA LYS A 181 -4.35 -15.12 -32.02
C LYS A 181 -3.94 -15.21 -30.56
N THR A 182 -2.65 -15.38 -30.28
CA THR A 182 -2.11 -15.40 -28.91
C THR A 182 -2.28 -14.03 -28.24
N ARG A 183 -1.99 -12.93 -28.95
CA ARG A 183 -2.19 -11.56 -28.43
C ARG A 183 -3.66 -11.27 -28.17
N ASP A 184 -4.53 -11.65 -29.10
CA ASP A 184 -5.98 -11.45 -28.96
C ASP A 184 -6.52 -12.20 -27.76
N TRP A 185 -6.13 -13.47 -27.60
CA TRP A 185 -6.52 -14.28 -26.45
C TRP A 185 -6.08 -13.66 -25.13
N LEU A 186 -4.82 -13.19 -25.03
CA LEU A 186 -4.29 -12.55 -23.82
C LEU A 186 -4.98 -11.23 -23.49
N THR A 187 -5.43 -10.51 -24.51
CA THR A 187 -6.14 -9.23 -24.38
C THR A 187 -7.58 -9.42 -23.85
N VAL A 188 -8.19 -10.57 -24.16
CA VAL A 188 -9.59 -10.90 -23.82
C VAL A 188 -9.68 -11.76 -22.56
N ALA A 189 -8.65 -12.53 -22.23
CA ALA A 189 -8.61 -13.40 -21.05
C ALA A 189 -8.92 -12.63 -19.76
N SER A 190 -9.67 -13.26 -18.85
CA SER A 190 -9.92 -12.73 -17.51
C SER A 190 -8.62 -12.72 -16.69
N GLN A 191 -8.58 -11.93 -15.61
CA GLN A 191 -7.45 -11.95 -14.69
C GLN A 191 -7.18 -13.36 -14.18
N ASP A 192 -8.23 -14.12 -13.84
CA ASP A 192 -8.09 -15.47 -13.31
C ASP A 192 -7.67 -16.47 -14.38
N GLY A 193 -8.17 -16.33 -15.61
CA GLY A 193 -7.72 -17.12 -16.75
C GLY A 193 -6.26 -16.84 -17.07
N LEU A 194 -5.87 -15.56 -17.10
CA LEU A 194 -4.50 -15.13 -17.30
C LEU A 194 -3.62 -15.59 -16.15
N MET A 195 -4.01 -15.41 -14.89
CA MET A 195 -3.21 -15.81 -13.73
C MET A 195 -3.11 -17.32 -13.59
N ALA A 196 -4.19 -18.10 -13.77
CA ALA A 196 -4.13 -19.56 -13.79
C ALA A 196 -3.17 -20.06 -14.88
N ALA A 197 -3.25 -19.46 -16.06
CA ALA A 197 -2.35 -19.72 -17.17
C ALA A 197 -0.90 -19.28 -16.83
N LEU A 198 -0.72 -18.12 -16.20
CA LEU A 198 0.56 -17.53 -15.77
C LEU A 198 1.03 -18.07 -14.40
N THR A 199 0.42 -19.09 -13.81
CA THR A 199 0.85 -19.68 -12.53
C THR A 199 1.05 -21.18 -12.62
N LYS A 200 0.43 -21.87 -13.60
CA LYS A 200 0.76 -23.26 -13.90
C LYS A 200 2.24 -23.37 -14.27
N LYS A 201 3.01 -23.94 -13.34
CA LYS A 201 4.41 -24.36 -13.50
C LYS A 201 4.36 -25.86 -13.83
N ARG A 202 5.28 -26.30 -14.69
CA ARG A 202 5.63 -27.69 -15.04
C ARG A 202 5.16 -28.74 -14.02
N THR A 203 4.38 -29.71 -14.51
CA THR A 203 4.77 -31.12 -14.31
C THR A 203 5.68 -31.50 -15.46
#